data_AF-A0AA88RTX4-F1
#
_entry.id   AF-A0AA88RTX4-F1
#
_cell.length_a   1.000
_cell.length_b   1.000
_cell.length_c   1.000
_cell.angle_alpha   90.00
_cell.angle_beta   90.00
_cell.angle_gamma   90.00
#
_symmetry.space_group_name_H-M   'P 1'
#
loop_
_entity.id
_entity.type
_entity.pdbx_description
1 polymer ?
#
loop_
_entity_poly.entity_id
_entity_poly.type
_entity_poly.pdbx_seq_one_letter_code
_entity_poly.pdbx_strand_id
1 'polypeptide(L)'
;MAGRLSLVVFMVMVVAAMQLQSSKAATHVVGGSIGWLVPPGGSAAYSTWAASQTFVVGDVLVFNFTTGQHDVAEVSKAAFDSCNATSPISMVTNGPANITLTAAGEHHFICTFSRHCGLGQKLAINVSASAPPPRTTPTSHVVGDALGWLVPPGGSAAYATWASTQTFIVGDILVFNFTTGQHDVAEVTKAAFDSCNTTSPISMITDGPANITLTTAGEHHFICTFSRHCGLGQKLAINVSSPSSTSPSPSPQPATPPPSSPPSPTPSPATPPSPNHTPSSSPAPAPSSMATPPSSSATPPPSSSATPPPSPSAPSPVSPTPPSETAPPPPNSAPSFAAAALPVSLLSVALAFLPLAKIVLTYHPMTRLSRTTEGPENFQGRPAEHTCQMATPAGLIGCLIVVSTLMVGATANTFTVLEEMGWRIPDVGDIMYKTWAAQKDFELGDVLVFNWNGTHNVAKVTKEDYDNCNSTNVLGSIQTTSPANFTLDINGSNYFICTVGNHCSRGQKVTATIETSAAVLTTATLSTIVFAMAIAFLTHL
;
A
#
# COMPACT_ATOMS: atom_id res chain seq x y z
N MET A 1 7.60 -11.07 55.52
CA MET A 1 6.72 -10.26 54.65
C MET A 1 7.49 -9.25 53.80
N ALA A 2 8.40 -8.44 54.36
CA ALA A 2 9.15 -7.37 53.65
C ALA A 2 9.62 -7.70 52.22
N GLY A 3 10.28 -8.83 51.97
CA GLY A 3 10.77 -9.19 50.63
C GLY A 3 9.70 -9.33 49.54
N ARG A 4 8.47 -9.78 49.89
CA ARG A 4 7.34 -9.81 48.93
C ARG A 4 6.81 -8.41 48.64
N LEU A 5 6.78 -7.52 49.64
CA LEU A 5 6.35 -6.14 49.45
C LEU A 5 7.35 -5.36 48.58
N SER A 6 8.66 -5.57 48.80
CA SER A 6 9.73 -4.99 47.98
C SER A 6 9.64 -5.42 46.51
N LEU A 7 9.39 -6.71 46.23
CA LEU A 7 9.27 -7.20 44.86
C LEU A 7 8.00 -6.69 44.15
N VAL A 8 6.89 -6.51 44.86
CA VAL A 8 5.68 -5.88 44.32
C VAL A 8 5.90 -4.40 44.02
N VAL A 9 6.54 -3.64 44.93
CA VAL A 9 6.89 -2.22 44.68
C VAL A 9 7.85 -2.09 43.49
N PHE A 10 8.84 -2.98 43.36
CA PHE A 10 9.74 -2.99 42.21
C PHE A 10 8.99 -3.29 40.90
N MET A 11 8.10 -4.29 40.88
CA MET A 11 7.24 -4.58 39.72
C MET A 11 6.34 -3.38 39.35
N VAL A 12 5.72 -2.71 40.33
CA VAL A 12 4.89 -1.52 40.07
C VAL A 12 5.73 -0.37 39.52
N MET A 13 6.95 -0.15 40.02
CA MET A 13 7.86 0.88 39.50
C MET A 13 8.36 0.55 38.09
N VAL A 14 8.65 -0.71 37.78
CA VAL A 14 9.04 -1.15 36.42
C VAL A 14 7.86 -1.01 35.45
N VAL A 15 6.65 -1.41 35.85
CA VAL A 15 5.44 -1.20 35.03
C VAL A 15 5.15 0.29 34.84
N ALA A 16 5.29 1.13 35.87
CA ALA A 16 5.14 2.58 35.74
C ALA A 16 6.19 3.20 34.80
N ALA A 17 7.44 2.74 34.85
CA ALA A 17 8.48 3.13 33.90
C ALA A 17 8.17 2.67 32.46
N MET A 18 7.51 1.52 32.28
CA MET A 18 7.00 1.04 30.99
C MET A 18 5.75 1.80 30.50
N GLN A 19 5.04 2.52 31.38
CA GLN A 19 3.93 3.42 31.00
C GLN A 19 4.40 4.83 30.63
N LEU A 20 5.70 5.15 30.76
CA LEU A 20 6.29 6.28 30.04
C LEU A 20 6.37 5.91 28.54
N GLN A 21 5.25 6.10 27.86
CA GLN A 21 5.18 6.10 26.40
C GLN A 21 6.11 7.18 25.88
N SER A 22 7.34 6.78 25.55
CA SER A 22 8.25 7.63 24.78
C SER A 22 7.58 7.87 23.44
N SER A 23 7.16 9.10 23.19
CA SER A 23 6.71 9.58 21.89
C SER A 23 7.87 9.45 20.91
N LYS A 24 8.01 8.27 20.31
CA LYS A 24 9.03 7.99 19.31
C LYS A 24 8.74 8.88 18.13
N ALA A 25 9.60 9.88 17.93
CA ALA A 25 9.61 10.77 16.78
C ALA A 25 9.32 9.98 15.50
N ALA A 26 8.27 10.37 14.77
CA ALA A 26 8.00 9.84 13.46
C ALA A 26 9.09 10.31 12.49
N THR A 27 9.26 9.59 11.39
CA THR A 27 10.27 9.90 10.37
C THR A 27 9.57 9.94 9.02
N HIS A 28 9.47 11.13 8.45
CA HIS A 28 8.72 11.40 7.23
C HIS A 28 9.71 11.59 6.07
N VAL A 29 9.80 10.60 5.19
CA VAL A 29 10.62 10.71 3.96
C VAL A 29 9.89 11.63 2.98
N VAL A 30 10.44 12.82 2.76
CA VAL A 30 9.80 13.90 1.98
C VAL A 30 9.69 13.49 0.52
N GLY A 31 8.46 13.51 -0.01
CA GLY A 31 8.13 13.02 -1.35
C GLY A 31 8.06 11.50 -1.46
N GLY A 32 8.29 10.75 -0.38
CA GLY A 32 8.35 9.28 -0.41
C GLY A 32 9.39 8.78 -1.40
N SER A 33 8.98 7.89 -2.31
CA SER A 33 9.83 7.35 -3.38
C SER A 33 10.22 8.35 -4.47
N ILE A 34 9.63 9.56 -4.50
CA ILE A 34 10.10 10.67 -5.35
C ILE A 34 11.35 11.33 -4.75
N GLY A 35 11.48 11.31 -3.41
CA GLY A 35 12.50 12.07 -2.69
C GLY A 35 12.32 13.59 -2.87
N TRP A 36 13.42 14.34 -2.71
CA TRP A 36 13.47 15.80 -2.82
C TRP A 36 14.14 16.24 -4.12
N LEU A 37 13.34 16.30 -5.19
CA LEU A 37 13.73 16.74 -6.54
C LEU A 37 12.70 17.73 -7.14
N VAL A 38 12.95 18.23 -8.36
CA VAL A 38 11.98 19.07 -9.08
C VAL A 38 10.82 18.21 -9.57
N PRO A 39 9.59 18.38 -9.04
CA PRO A 39 8.54 17.38 -9.17
C PRO A 39 7.91 17.37 -10.57
N PRO A 40 7.80 16.21 -11.24
CA PRO A 40 6.99 16.08 -12.46
C PRO A 40 5.52 16.41 -12.16
N GLY A 41 4.98 17.43 -12.83
CA GLY A 41 3.64 17.95 -12.56
C GLY A 41 3.58 19.15 -11.60
N GLY A 42 4.72 19.63 -11.08
CA GLY A 42 4.78 20.84 -10.25
C GLY A 42 4.47 20.61 -8.76
N SER A 43 4.17 21.70 -8.04
CA SER A 43 4.08 21.72 -6.57
C SER A 43 2.99 20.83 -5.95
N ALA A 44 2.09 20.27 -6.76
CA ALA A 44 1.07 19.32 -6.32
C ALA A 44 1.69 18.10 -5.60
N ALA A 45 2.85 17.61 -6.05
CA ALA A 45 3.48 16.42 -5.46
C ALA A 45 3.77 16.56 -3.95
N TYR A 46 4.43 17.65 -3.53
CA TYR A 46 4.76 17.87 -2.13
C TYR A 46 3.56 18.32 -1.28
N SER A 47 2.57 18.99 -1.87
CA SER A 47 1.35 19.36 -1.13
C SER A 47 0.44 18.16 -0.88
N THR A 48 0.25 17.28 -1.87
CA THR A 48 -0.47 16.00 -1.67
C THR A 48 0.31 15.06 -0.74
N TRP A 49 1.65 15.01 -0.84
CA TRP A 49 2.46 14.28 0.14
C TRP A 49 2.28 14.84 1.56
N ALA A 50 2.43 16.15 1.76
CA ALA A 50 2.28 16.81 3.06
C ALA A 50 0.89 16.58 3.67
N ALA A 51 -0.16 16.66 2.85
CA ALA A 51 -1.54 16.43 3.27
C ALA A 51 -1.80 14.98 3.73
N SER A 52 -0.88 14.03 3.53
CA SER A 52 -0.97 12.64 4.00
C SER A 52 -0.22 12.34 5.29
N GLN A 53 0.39 13.35 5.89
CA GLN A 53 1.25 13.20 7.05
C GLN A 53 0.68 14.01 8.21
N THR A 54 0.68 13.43 9.42
CA THR A 54 0.53 14.19 10.66
C THR A 54 1.93 14.48 11.19
N PHE A 55 2.27 15.76 11.33
CA PHE A 55 3.56 16.20 11.87
C PHE A 55 3.40 16.71 13.29
N VAL A 56 4.26 16.26 14.20
CA VAL A 56 4.29 16.68 15.60
C VAL A 56 5.69 17.12 16.04
N VAL A 57 5.75 17.92 17.11
CA VAL A 57 7.02 18.37 17.68
C VAL A 57 7.88 17.18 18.11
N GLY A 58 9.10 17.11 17.58
CA GLY A 58 10.05 16.01 17.76
C GLY A 58 10.24 15.14 16.52
N ASP A 59 9.30 15.13 15.58
CA ASP A 59 9.40 14.34 14.35
C ASP A 59 10.56 14.79 13.44
N VAL A 60 10.98 13.90 12.54
CA VAL A 60 12.10 14.16 11.60
C VAL A 60 11.62 14.11 10.16
N LEU A 61 11.79 15.20 9.42
CA LEU A 61 11.73 15.21 7.96
C LEU A 61 13.05 14.66 7.39
N VAL A 62 12.97 13.72 6.46
CA VAL A 62 14.13 13.17 5.74
C VAL A 62 14.01 13.55 4.26
N PHE A 63 14.84 14.49 3.84
CA PHE A 63 14.89 14.96 2.46
C PHE A 63 15.99 14.19 1.70
N ASN A 64 15.58 13.18 0.92
CA ASN A 64 16.50 12.39 0.10
C ASN A 64 16.79 13.12 -1.23
N PHE A 65 18.01 13.65 -1.39
CA PHE A 65 18.46 14.29 -2.64
C PHE A 65 19.95 14.04 -2.90
N THR A 66 20.41 14.29 -4.13
CA THR A 66 21.83 14.25 -4.47
C THR A 66 22.50 15.58 -4.11
N THR A 67 23.48 15.53 -3.19
CA THR A 67 24.35 16.65 -2.82
C THR A 67 24.87 17.39 -4.04
N GLY A 68 24.72 18.71 -4.06
CA GLY A 68 25.18 19.56 -5.17
C GLY A 68 24.25 19.63 -6.39
N GLN A 69 23.15 18.87 -6.43
CA GLN A 69 22.05 19.06 -7.40
C GLN A 69 20.82 19.72 -6.77
N HIS A 70 20.60 19.51 -5.48
CA HIS A 70 19.57 20.15 -4.68
C HIS A 70 20.12 20.51 -3.30
N ASP A 71 19.31 21.23 -2.54
CA ASP A 71 19.49 21.61 -1.14
C ASP A 71 18.12 21.71 -0.47
N VAL A 72 18.09 21.88 0.85
CA VAL A 72 16.89 22.20 1.62
C VAL A 72 17.15 23.48 2.40
N ALA A 73 16.39 24.52 2.11
CA ALA A 73 16.37 25.76 2.88
C ALA A 73 15.00 25.93 3.54
N GLU A 74 14.99 26.04 4.86
CA GLU A 74 13.83 26.52 5.61
C GLU A 74 13.73 28.03 5.45
N VAL A 75 12.53 28.56 5.22
CA VAL A 75 12.30 29.97 4.86
C VAL A 75 11.03 30.51 5.53
N SER A 76 10.89 31.83 5.58
CA SER A 76 9.61 32.44 5.99
C SER A 76 8.53 32.18 4.94
N LYS A 77 7.25 32.23 5.34
CA LYS A 77 6.13 32.03 4.40
C LYS A 77 6.20 32.96 3.18
N ALA A 78 6.51 34.24 3.37
CA ALA A 78 6.64 35.19 2.27
C ALA A 78 7.79 34.84 1.30
N ALA A 79 8.89 34.27 1.82
CA ALA A 79 9.99 33.78 1.01
C ALA A 79 9.64 32.46 0.28
N PHE A 80 8.87 31.57 0.91
CA PHE A 80 8.31 30.39 0.26
C PHE A 80 7.31 30.72 -0.86
N ASP A 81 6.42 31.68 -0.63
CA ASP A 81 5.42 32.11 -1.60
C ASP A 81 6.07 32.75 -2.83
N SER A 82 7.17 33.49 -2.63
CA SER A 82 7.95 34.16 -3.71
C SER A 82 9.15 33.36 -4.24
N CYS A 83 9.44 32.17 -3.70
CA CYS A 83 10.67 31.39 -3.95
C CYS A 83 11.98 32.19 -3.74
N ASN A 84 12.00 33.07 -2.74
CA ASN A 84 13.15 33.89 -2.39
C ASN A 84 14.13 33.13 -1.48
N ALA A 85 15.32 32.81 -1.98
CA ALA A 85 16.37 32.10 -1.26
C ALA A 85 17.40 32.99 -0.53
N THR A 86 17.24 34.32 -0.54
CA THR A 86 18.28 35.27 -0.11
C THR A 86 18.56 35.27 1.41
N SER A 87 17.56 34.86 2.20
CA SER A 87 17.65 34.85 3.67
C SER A 87 16.91 33.63 4.25
N PRO A 88 17.51 32.43 4.18
CA PRO A 88 16.96 31.23 4.80
C PRO A 88 17.06 31.31 6.34
N ILE A 89 16.13 30.64 7.01
CA ILE A 89 16.12 30.43 8.47
C ILE A 89 17.15 29.35 8.84
N SER A 90 17.14 28.24 8.09
CA SER A 90 18.11 27.16 8.16
C SER A 90 18.38 26.61 6.75
N MET A 91 19.55 26.01 6.52
CA MET A 91 19.92 25.47 5.20
C MET A 91 20.81 24.23 5.34
N VAL A 92 20.52 23.20 4.54
CA VAL A 92 21.32 21.97 4.43
C VAL A 92 21.57 21.67 2.94
N THR A 93 22.85 21.70 2.55
CA THR A 93 23.30 21.54 1.15
C THR A 93 23.76 20.12 0.80
N ASN A 94 23.86 19.23 1.79
CA ASN A 94 24.24 17.83 1.63
C ASN A 94 23.01 16.93 1.85
N GLY A 95 22.81 15.95 0.96
CA GLY A 95 21.75 14.95 1.08
C GLY A 95 22.27 13.61 1.63
N PRO A 96 21.42 12.82 2.31
CA PRO A 96 20.08 13.16 2.75
C PRO A 96 20.09 14.16 3.92
N ALA A 97 19.19 15.14 3.90
CA ALA A 97 19.07 16.11 4.99
C ALA A 97 17.98 15.69 5.98
N ASN A 98 18.36 15.54 7.25
CA ASN A 98 17.45 15.20 8.34
C ASN A 98 17.15 16.48 9.15
N ILE A 99 15.90 16.93 9.14
CA ILE A 99 15.45 18.14 9.84
C ILE A 99 14.45 17.73 10.93
N THR A 100 14.82 17.96 12.20
CA THR A 100 13.92 17.72 13.35
C THR A 100 12.98 18.90 13.54
N LEU A 101 11.68 18.62 13.69
CA LEU A 101 10.61 19.60 13.86
C LEU A 101 10.54 20.03 15.34
N THR A 102 11.39 20.99 15.73
CA THR A 102 11.55 21.41 17.12
C THR A 102 10.49 22.42 17.63
N ALA A 103 9.57 22.85 16.78
CA ALA A 103 8.54 23.84 17.09
C ALA A 103 7.20 23.47 16.43
N ALA A 104 6.12 24.07 16.95
CA ALA A 104 4.78 23.93 16.39
C ALA A 104 4.41 25.16 15.56
N GLY A 105 3.59 24.98 14.52
CA GLY A 105 3.19 26.01 13.56
C GLY A 105 3.59 25.67 12.11
N GLU A 106 3.52 26.66 11.22
CA GLU A 106 3.83 26.48 9.80
C GLU A 106 5.36 26.46 9.54
N HIS A 107 5.87 25.35 9.01
CA HIS A 107 7.24 25.25 8.50
C HIS A 107 7.25 25.18 6.97
N HIS A 108 8.17 25.91 6.35
CA HIS A 108 8.22 26.09 4.90
C HIS A 108 9.64 25.83 4.37
N PHE A 109 9.77 24.91 3.42
CA PHE A 109 11.04 24.46 2.86
C PHE A 109 11.07 24.64 1.34
N ILE A 110 12.20 25.09 0.80
CA ILE A 110 12.45 25.26 -0.65
C ILE A 110 13.80 24.65 -1.04
N CYS A 111 13.95 24.27 -2.30
CA CYS A 111 15.28 24.15 -2.92
C CYS A 111 15.66 25.50 -3.54
N THR A 112 16.86 26.01 -3.23
CA THR A 112 17.32 27.34 -3.62
C THR A 112 17.96 27.39 -5.01
N PHE A 113 18.30 26.23 -5.57
CA PHE A 113 18.81 26.09 -6.93
C PHE A 113 17.86 26.77 -7.93
N SER A 114 18.45 27.46 -8.92
CA SER A 114 17.70 28.37 -9.79
C SER A 114 16.53 27.66 -10.48
N ARG A 115 15.34 28.27 -10.39
CA ARG A 115 14.04 27.75 -10.85
C ARG A 115 13.48 26.52 -10.11
N HIS A 116 14.22 25.81 -9.26
CA HIS A 116 13.74 24.56 -8.65
C HIS A 116 12.47 24.77 -7.80
N CYS A 117 12.49 25.72 -6.87
CA CYS A 117 11.30 26.11 -6.10
C CYS A 117 10.13 26.56 -7.00
N GLY A 118 10.42 27.35 -8.05
CA GLY A 118 9.41 27.88 -8.99
C GLY A 118 8.80 26.80 -9.89
N LEU A 119 9.51 25.70 -10.13
CA LEU A 119 9.01 24.48 -10.78
C LEU A 119 8.36 23.50 -9.78
N GLY A 120 8.22 23.89 -8.51
CA GLY A 120 7.46 23.17 -7.50
C GLY A 120 8.29 22.42 -6.46
N GLN A 121 9.63 22.52 -6.44
CA GLN A 121 10.45 21.94 -5.36
C GLN A 121 10.37 22.78 -4.09
N LYS A 122 9.19 22.75 -3.46
CA LYS A 122 8.89 23.40 -2.20
C LYS A 122 7.82 22.63 -1.41
N LEU A 123 7.97 22.60 -0.10
CA LEU A 123 7.12 21.92 0.87
C LEU A 123 6.62 22.92 1.93
N ALA A 124 5.33 22.91 2.23
CA ALA A 124 4.78 23.58 3.41
C ALA A 124 4.08 22.54 4.29
N ILE A 125 4.29 22.61 5.59
CA ILE A 125 3.67 21.73 6.59
C ILE A 125 3.19 22.56 7.79
N ASN A 126 2.24 22.03 8.55
CA ASN A 126 1.85 22.57 9.85
C ASN A 126 2.11 21.52 10.93
N VAL A 127 2.90 21.87 11.94
CA VAL A 127 3.39 20.97 12.99
C VAL A 127 2.58 21.19 14.26
N SER A 128 2.07 20.10 14.86
CA SER A 128 1.28 20.15 16.09
C SER A 128 2.17 19.97 17.33
N ALA A 129 1.87 20.67 18.43
CA ALA A 129 2.64 20.58 19.67
C ALA A 129 2.58 19.18 20.35
N SER A 130 1.62 18.35 19.94
CA SER A 130 1.43 16.95 20.32
C SER A 130 0.67 16.25 19.20
N ALA A 131 0.73 14.93 19.12
CA ALA A 131 -0.23 14.16 18.35
C ALA A 131 -1.66 14.41 18.86
N PRO A 132 -2.68 14.46 17.98
CA PRO A 132 -4.07 14.37 18.40
C PRO A 132 -4.32 13.07 19.18
N PRO A 133 -5.18 13.07 20.20
CA PRO A 133 -5.59 11.83 20.86
C PRO A 133 -6.31 10.92 19.83
N PRO A 134 -6.09 9.58 19.86
CA PRO A 134 -6.78 8.66 18.95
C PRO A 134 -8.30 8.82 19.03
N ARG A 135 -8.97 8.91 17.88
CA ARG A 135 -10.44 8.98 17.81
C ARG A 135 -11.02 7.67 18.35
N THR A 136 -11.94 7.75 19.32
CA THR A 136 -12.60 6.57 19.92
C THR A 136 -14.10 6.49 19.60
N THR A 137 -14.64 7.46 18.87
CA THR A 137 -16.06 7.58 18.53
C THR A 137 -16.24 7.70 17.02
N PRO A 138 -17.07 6.85 16.39
CA PRO A 138 -17.43 6.97 14.98
C PRO A 138 -18.01 8.33 14.58
N THR A 139 -17.78 8.68 13.32
CA THR A 139 -18.10 9.95 12.68
C THR A 139 -18.41 9.76 11.19
N SER A 140 -19.12 10.72 10.59
CA SER A 140 -19.41 10.73 9.15
C SER A 140 -18.41 11.60 8.39
N HIS A 141 -17.86 11.09 7.30
CA HIS A 141 -16.92 11.76 6.40
C HIS A 141 -17.59 11.97 5.03
N VAL A 142 -17.78 13.22 4.61
CA VAL A 142 -18.38 13.54 3.30
C VAL A 142 -17.30 13.45 2.22
N VAL A 143 -17.39 12.46 1.34
CA VAL A 143 -16.33 12.17 0.37
C VAL A 143 -16.21 13.31 -0.64
N GLY A 144 -15.05 13.97 -0.65
CA GLY A 144 -14.77 15.14 -1.47
C GLY A 144 -15.33 16.46 -0.92
N ASP A 145 -15.92 16.46 0.27
CA ASP A 145 -16.56 17.63 0.90
C ASP A 145 -17.55 18.34 -0.05
N ALA A 146 -17.25 19.57 -0.47
CA ALA A 146 -18.07 20.36 -1.39
C ALA A 146 -17.94 19.93 -2.87
N LEU A 147 -16.96 19.09 -3.22
CA LEU A 147 -16.86 18.46 -4.54
C LEU A 147 -17.88 17.33 -4.71
N GLY A 148 -18.23 16.65 -3.61
CA GLY A 148 -18.98 15.40 -3.64
C GLY A 148 -18.25 14.28 -4.40
N TRP A 149 -19.01 13.30 -4.90
CA TRP A 149 -18.50 12.15 -5.61
C TRP A 149 -18.82 12.24 -7.12
N LEU A 150 -17.89 12.84 -7.85
CA LEU A 150 -17.93 13.05 -9.31
C LEU A 150 -16.56 12.80 -9.96
N VAL A 151 -16.47 12.90 -11.29
CA VAL A 151 -15.20 12.84 -12.02
C VAL A 151 -14.41 14.13 -11.77
N PRO A 152 -13.28 14.09 -11.04
CA PRO A 152 -12.66 15.29 -10.49
C PRO A 152 -12.01 16.14 -11.58
N PRO A 153 -12.27 17.47 -11.65
CA PRO A 153 -11.73 18.34 -12.71
C PRO A 153 -10.20 18.58 -12.62
N GLY A 154 -9.53 18.01 -11.63
CA GLY A 154 -8.06 17.96 -11.50
C GLY A 154 -7.46 16.55 -11.60
N GLY A 155 -8.25 15.53 -11.97
CA GLY A 155 -7.80 14.14 -12.04
C GLY A 155 -7.66 13.44 -10.68
N SER A 156 -7.00 12.28 -10.68
CA SER A 156 -6.99 11.29 -9.57
C SER A 156 -6.42 11.77 -8.24
N ALA A 157 -5.72 12.90 -8.18
CA ALA A 157 -5.17 13.44 -6.95
C ALA A 157 -6.26 13.96 -5.98
N ALA A 158 -7.48 14.27 -6.46
CA ALA A 158 -8.51 14.92 -5.66
C ALA A 158 -8.96 14.09 -4.44
N TYR A 159 -9.45 12.86 -4.64
CA TYR A 159 -9.91 12.03 -3.53
C TYR A 159 -8.78 11.48 -2.67
N ALA A 160 -7.57 11.31 -3.23
CA ALA A 160 -6.38 11.00 -2.45
C ALA A 160 -6.04 12.15 -1.48
N THR A 161 -6.04 13.40 -1.96
CA THR A 161 -5.78 14.60 -1.13
C THR A 161 -6.93 14.88 -0.15
N TRP A 162 -8.16 14.53 -0.48
CA TRP A 162 -9.27 14.55 0.49
C TRP A 162 -9.05 13.51 1.60
N ALA A 163 -8.86 12.24 1.23
CA ALA A 163 -8.69 11.12 2.17
C ALA A 163 -7.52 11.32 3.13
N SER A 164 -6.46 11.94 2.64
CA SER A 164 -5.23 12.18 3.39
C SER A 164 -5.43 13.14 4.58
N THR A 165 -6.40 14.07 4.48
CA THR A 165 -6.79 14.97 5.60
C THR A 165 -7.63 14.29 6.68
N GLN A 166 -8.00 13.02 6.49
CA GLN A 166 -8.93 12.29 7.35
C GLN A 166 -8.21 11.20 8.16
N THR A 167 -8.84 10.77 9.25
CA THR A 167 -8.37 9.62 10.05
C THR A 167 -9.56 8.72 10.29
N PHE A 168 -9.60 7.59 9.60
CA PHE A 168 -10.72 6.63 9.62
C PHE A 168 -10.50 5.57 10.69
N ILE A 169 -11.54 5.29 11.48
CA ILE A 169 -11.62 4.21 12.46
C ILE A 169 -12.79 3.27 12.14
N VAL A 170 -12.72 2.03 12.66
CA VAL A 170 -13.84 1.09 12.54
C VAL A 170 -15.11 1.69 13.16
N GLY A 171 -16.17 1.74 12.36
CA GLY A 171 -17.46 2.33 12.67
C GLY A 171 -17.74 3.66 11.97
N ASP A 172 -16.72 4.37 11.46
CA ASP A 172 -16.91 5.61 10.68
C ASP A 172 -17.77 5.37 9.42
N ILE A 173 -18.44 6.42 8.94
CA ILE A 173 -19.34 6.37 7.78
C ILE A 173 -18.81 7.26 6.66
N LEU A 174 -18.53 6.69 5.48
CA LEU A 174 -18.31 7.45 4.26
C LEU A 174 -19.66 7.86 3.64
N VAL A 175 -19.80 9.14 3.33
CA VAL A 175 -20.99 9.73 2.71
C VAL A 175 -20.64 10.19 1.29
N PHE A 176 -21.03 9.43 0.29
CA PHE A 176 -20.78 9.71 -1.12
C PHE A 176 -21.97 10.48 -1.72
N ASN A 177 -21.83 11.81 -1.83
CA ASN A 177 -22.85 12.67 -2.43
C ASN A 177 -22.72 12.70 -3.97
N PHE A 178 -23.63 12.02 -4.68
CA PHE A 178 -23.68 12.03 -6.15
C PHE A 178 -25.12 12.00 -6.68
N THR A 179 -25.29 12.32 -7.96
CA THR A 179 -26.58 12.21 -8.65
C THR A 179 -26.80 10.76 -9.12
N THR A 180 -27.85 10.10 -8.61
CA THR A 180 -28.31 8.78 -9.08
C THR A 180 -28.34 8.69 -10.60
N GLY A 181 -27.81 7.60 -11.16
CA GLY A 181 -27.80 7.35 -12.61
C GLY A 181 -26.75 8.13 -13.41
N GLN A 182 -25.93 8.98 -12.76
CA GLN A 182 -24.72 9.56 -13.37
C GLN A 182 -23.42 9.01 -12.75
N HIS A 183 -23.49 8.56 -11.51
CA HIS A 183 -22.40 7.88 -10.80
C HIS A 183 -22.98 6.75 -9.95
N ASP A 184 -22.08 5.92 -9.45
CA ASP A 184 -22.31 4.92 -8.41
C ASP A 184 -21.11 4.95 -7.44
N VAL A 185 -21.18 4.18 -6.36
CA VAL A 185 -19.99 3.81 -5.58
C VAL A 185 -19.92 2.30 -5.47
N ALA A 186 -18.78 1.73 -5.85
CA ALA A 186 -18.49 0.32 -5.72
C ALA A 186 -17.21 0.10 -4.91
N GLU A 187 -17.31 -0.70 -3.86
CA GLU A 187 -16.16 -1.21 -3.12
C GLU A 187 -15.52 -2.36 -3.90
N VAL A 188 -14.20 -2.39 -3.98
CA VAL A 188 -13.43 -3.29 -4.85
C VAL A 188 -12.17 -3.78 -4.16
N THR A 189 -11.55 -4.84 -4.70
CA THR A 189 -10.19 -5.23 -4.27
C THR A 189 -9.17 -4.17 -4.71
N LYS A 190 -8.01 -4.11 -4.05
CA LYS A 190 -6.93 -3.19 -4.45
C LYS A 190 -6.55 -3.35 -5.92
N ALA A 191 -6.42 -4.58 -6.42
CA ALA A 191 -6.10 -4.85 -7.82
C ALA A 191 -7.16 -4.31 -8.80
N ALA A 192 -8.45 -4.42 -8.45
CA ALA A 192 -9.55 -3.86 -9.24
C ALA A 192 -9.61 -2.32 -9.14
N PHE A 193 -9.24 -1.73 -8.00
CA PHE A 193 -9.06 -0.29 -7.86
C PHE A 193 -7.89 0.25 -8.69
N ASP A 194 -6.73 -0.42 -8.67
CA ASP A 194 -5.54 -0.01 -9.39
C ASP A 194 -5.80 -0.02 -10.91
N SER A 195 -6.39 -1.11 -11.41
CA SER A 195 -6.77 -1.32 -12.83
C SER A 195 -8.06 -0.61 -13.27
N CYS A 196 -8.86 -0.09 -12.33
CA CYS A 196 -10.24 0.36 -12.57
C CYS A 196 -11.16 -0.72 -13.17
N ASN A 197 -10.97 -2.00 -12.78
CA ASN A 197 -11.83 -3.10 -13.18
C ASN A 197 -13.17 -3.06 -12.43
N THR A 198 -14.27 -3.05 -13.19
CA THR A 198 -15.65 -2.87 -12.72
C THR A 198 -16.44 -4.18 -12.66
N THR A 199 -15.84 -5.30 -13.08
CA THR A 199 -16.54 -6.55 -13.42
C THR A 199 -17.01 -7.35 -12.20
N SER A 200 -16.39 -7.15 -11.03
CA SER A 200 -16.69 -7.93 -9.82
C SER A 200 -16.42 -7.09 -8.55
N PRO A 201 -17.31 -6.14 -8.22
CA PRO A 201 -17.21 -5.38 -6.98
C PRO A 201 -17.54 -6.26 -5.76
N ILE A 202 -16.99 -5.87 -4.61
CA ILE A 202 -17.27 -6.46 -3.29
C ILE A 202 -18.65 -6.00 -2.81
N SER A 203 -18.94 -4.71 -2.96
CA SER A 203 -20.24 -4.09 -2.70
C SER A 203 -20.49 -2.95 -3.69
N MET A 204 -21.75 -2.59 -3.95
CA MET A 204 -22.11 -1.52 -4.89
C MET A 204 -23.40 -0.83 -4.45
N ILE A 205 -23.43 0.51 -4.57
CA ILE A 205 -24.61 1.36 -4.36
C ILE A 205 -24.75 2.31 -5.55
N THR A 206 -25.86 2.20 -6.28
CA THR A 206 -26.16 2.98 -7.51
C THR A 206 -26.97 4.25 -7.27
N ASP A 207 -27.54 4.40 -6.07
CA ASP A 207 -28.38 5.53 -5.67
C ASP A 207 -27.62 6.47 -4.73
N GLY A 208 -27.70 7.78 -5.00
CA GLY A 208 -27.06 8.81 -4.20
C GLY A 208 -28.04 9.57 -3.29
N PRO A 209 -27.62 10.06 -2.11
CA PRO A 209 -26.29 9.90 -1.52
C PRO A 209 -26.11 8.51 -0.88
N ALA A 210 -24.97 7.87 -1.14
CA ALA A 210 -24.67 6.54 -0.61
C ALA A 210 -23.90 6.64 0.72
N ASN A 211 -24.30 5.86 1.72
CA ASN A 211 -23.66 5.81 3.04
C ASN A 211 -23.03 4.43 3.27
N ILE A 212 -21.71 4.37 3.46
CA ILE A 212 -20.96 3.13 3.68
C ILE A 212 -20.32 3.16 5.06
N THR A 213 -20.67 2.20 5.93
CA THR A 213 -20.07 2.06 7.26
C THR A 213 -18.80 1.20 7.19
N LEU A 214 -17.69 1.71 7.71
CA LEU A 214 -16.39 1.07 7.71
C LEU A 214 -16.31 0.03 8.84
N THR A 215 -16.80 -1.19 8.55
CA THR A 215 -16.99 -2.26 9.54
C THR A 215 -15.73 -3.07 9.87
N THR A 216 -14.65 -2.91 9.09
CA THR A 216 -13.37 -3.59 9.27
C THR A 216 -12.20 -2.61 9.27
N ALA A 217 -11.05 -3.07 9.78
CA ALA A 217 -9.79 -2.33 9.73
C ALA A 217 -8.90 -2.83 8.57
N GLY A 218 -8.03 -1.96 8.05
CA GLY A 218 -7.21 -2.20 6.87
C GLY A 218 -7.60 -1.32 5.68
N GLU A 219 -7.11 -1.66 4.49
CA GLU A 219 -7.35 -0.88 3.28
C GLU A 219 -8.74 -1.11 2.68
N HIS A 220 -9.51 -0.04 2.48
CA HIS A 220 -10.75 -0.06 1.71
C HIS A 220 -10.60 0.78 0.44
N HIS A 221 -11.14 0.27 -0.66
CA HIS A 221 -10.96 0.83 -2.00
C HIS A 221 -12.31 0.98 -2.70
N PHE A 222 -12.61 2.18 -3.20
CA PHE A 222 -13.89 2.54 -3.80
C PHE A 222 -13.68 3.18 -5.18
N ILE A 223 -14.51 2.81 -6.16
CA ILE A 223 -14.50 3.33 -7.53
C ILE A 223 -15.91 3.72 -7.98
N CYS A 224 -16.00 4.61 -8.97
CA CYS A 224 -17.20 4.74 -9.80
C CYS A 224 -17.06 3.86 -11.05
N THR A 225 -18.02 2.98 -11.31
CA THR A 225 -17.96 1.94 -12.35
C THR A 225 -18.44 2.40 -13.73
N PHE A 226 -19.10 3.56 -13.79
CA PHE A 226 -19.43 4.23 -15.04
C PHE A 226 -18.19 4.39 -15.93
N SER A 227 -18.39 4.13 -17.24
CA SER A 227 -17.31 4.08 -18.24
C SER A 227 -16.34 5.26 -18.15
N ARG A 228 -15.06 4.96 -17.95
CA ARG A 228 -13.94 5.91 -17.78
C ARG A 228 -13.91 6.71 -16.47
N HIS A 229 -14.94 6.69 -15.61
CA HIS A 229 -15.00 7.57 -14.43
C HIS A 229 -13.86 7.30 -13.44
N CYS A 230 -13.65 6.04 -13.04
CA CYS A 230 -12.51 5.62 -12.22
C CYS A 230 -11.16 6.01 -12.86
N GLY A 231 -10.99 5.76 -14.17
CA GLY A 231 -9.75 6.06 -14.91
C GLY A 231 -9.44 7.56 -15.06
N LEU A 232 -10.47 8.41 -15.00
CA LEU A 232 -10.35 9.88 -14.93
C LEU A 232 -10.19 10.40 -13.49
N GLY A 233 -10.17 9.51 -12.49
CA GLY A 233 -9.86 9.83 -11.10
C GLY A 233 -11.02 9.74 -10.11
N GLN A 234 -12.23 9.28 -10.51
CA GLN A 234 -13.32 9.02 -9.56
C GLN A 234 -13.08 7.69 -8.82
N LYS A 235 -12.06 7.68 -7.96
CA LYS A 235 -11.70 6.56 -7.08
C LYS A 235 -11.08 7.06 -5.78
N LEU A 236 -11.39 6.37 -4.67
CA LEU A 236 -10.96 6.65 -3.30
C LEU A 236 -10.29 5.40 -2.70
N ALA A 237 -9.11 5.56 -2.11
CA ALA A 237 -8.50 4.54 -1.26
C ALA A 237 -8.30 5.11 0.15
N ILE A 238 -8.57 4.33 1.18
CA ILE A 238 -8.39 4.69 2.59
C ILE A 238 -7.80 3.52 3.38
N ASN A 239 -7.18 3.82 4.51
CA ASN A 239 -6.80 2.81 5.51
C ASN A 239 -7.56 3.10 6.82
N VAL A 240 -8.18 2.06 7.37
CA VAL A 240 -9.08 2.17 8.53
C VAL A 240 -8.43 1.54 9.75
N SER A 241 -8.33 2.30 10.84
CA SER A 241 -7.71 1.86 12.09
C SER A 241 -8.71 1.17 13.02
N SER A 242 -8.28 0.12 13.72
CA SER A 242 -9.06 -0.40 14.86
C SER A 242 -9.04 0.62 16.00
N PRO A 243 -10.18 0.95 16.65
CA PRO A 243 -10.18 1.82 17.82
C PRO A 243 -9.40 1.18 18.97
N SER A 244 -8.46 1.92 19.56
CA SER A 244 -7.58 1.44 20.62
C SER A 244 -8.37 1.06 21.88
N SER A 245 -8.43 -0.23 22.22
CA SER A 245 -9.22 -0.77 23.33
C SER A 245 -8.62 -0.55 24.73
N THR A 246 -7.89 0.54 24.94
CA THR A 246 -7.34 0.96 26.23
C THR A 246 -8.39 1.71 27.06
N SER A 247 -9.47 1.01 27.44
CA SER A 247 -10.39 1.48 28.47
C SER A 247 -9.89 1.03 29.85
N PRO A 248 -9.66 1.92 30.83
CA PRO A 248 -9.38 1.50 32.19
C PRO A 248 -10.65 0.85 32.77
N SER A 249 -10.55 -0.41 33.21
CA SER A 249 -11.68 -1.16 33.76
C SER A 249 -12.37 -0.35 34.88
N PRO A 250 -13.69 -0.08 34.79
CA PRO A 250 -14.38 0.70 35.82
C PRO A 250 -14.32 -0.05 37.16
N SER A 251 -13.85 0.65 38.19
CA SER A 251 -13.76 0.10 39.55
C SER A 251 -15.16 -0.23 40.06
N PRO A 252 -15.40 -1.40 40.69
CA PRO A 252 -16.74 -1.86 41.05
C PRO A 252 -17.38 -0.94 42.11
N GLN A 253 -18.43 -0.21 41.70
CA GLN A 253 -19.18 0.67 42.58
C GLN A 253 -20.09 -0.14 43.53
N PRO A 254 -20.20 0.21 44.83
CA PRO A 254 -21.11 -0.46 45.76
C PRO A 254 -22.58 -0.37 45.34
N ALA A 255 -23.31 -1.47 45.51
CA ALA A 255 -24.72 -1.56 45.11
C ALA A 255 -25.66 -0.78 46.04
N THR A 256 -26.61 -0.07 45.45
CA THR A 256 -27.73 0.60 46.13
C THR A 256 -29.03 -0.22 46.01
N PRO A 257 -29.98 -0.09 46.97
CA PRO A 257 -31.19 -0.92 47.02
C PRO A 257 -32.27 -0.52 45.98
N PRO A 258 -33.18 -1.43 45.61
CA PRO A 258 -34.17 -1.21 44.56
C PRO A 258 -35.37 -0.33 44.99
N PRO A 259 -35.93 0.50 44.10
CA PRO A 259 -37.16 1.26 44.33
C PRO A 259 -38.44 0.43 44.01
N SER A 260 -39.57 0.87 44.58
CA SER A 260 -40.86 0.16 44.57
C SER A 260 -41.68 0.28 43.28
N SER A 261 -42.55 -0.71 43.03
CA SER A 261 -43.40 -0.82 41.83
C SER A 261 -44.69 0.02 41.88
N PRO A 262 -45.16 0.57 40.73
CA PRO A 262 -46.51 1.16 40.59
C PRO A 262 -47.60 0.12 40.20
N PRO A 263 -48.90 0.44 40.37
CA PRO A 263 -50.01 -0.51 40.20
C PRO A 263 -50.59 -0.63 38.77
N SER A 264 -51.46 -1.64 38.58
CA SER A 264 -52.06 -2.06 37.31
C SER A 264 -53.40 -1.36 36.96
N PRO A 265 -53.76 -1.20 35.67
CA PRO A 265 -55.07 -0.67 35.22
C PRO A 265 -56.21 -1.72 35.17
N THR A 266 -57.45 -1.24 35.07
CA THR A 266 -58.72 -2.01 35.13
C THR A 266 -59.56 -1.78 33.85
N PRO A 267 -60.33 -2.77 33.34
CA PRO A 267 -60.89 -2.75 31.97
C PRO A 267 -62.26 -2.04 31.79
N SER A 268 -62.67 -1.90 30.51
CA SER A 268 -63.86 -1.16 30.03
C SER A 268 -65.15 -2.01 29.82
N PRO A 269 -66.36 -1.43 29.96
CA PRO A 269 -67.64 -1.98 29.46
C PRO A 269 -68.05 -1.40 28.07
N ALA A 270 -69.29 -1.67 27.61
CA ALA A 270 -69.68 -1.68 26.17
C ALA A 270 -70.93 -0.84 25.75
N THR A 271 -71.27 -0.93 24.45
CA THR A 271 -72.31 -0.30 23.57
C THR A 271 -73.79 -0.64 23.93
N PRO A 272 -74.88 -0.13 23.24
CA PRO A 272 -75.07 0.61 21.95
C PRO A 272 -75.94 1.92 22.13
N PRO A 273 -76.80 2.48 21.20
CA PRO A 273 -77.14 2.23 19.77
C PRO A 273 -77.23 3.51 18.84
N SER A 274 -78.41 3.83 18.27
CA SER A 274 -78.78 4.87 17.25
C SER A 274 -80.33 5.10 17.28
N PRO A 275 -81.05 5.96 16.48
CA PRO A 275 -80.74 6.48 15.12
C PRO A 275 -81.23 7.93 14.70
N ASN A 276 -80.99 8.28 13.42
CA ASN A 276 -81.78 9.14 12.50
C ASN A 276 -81.78 10.70 12.63
N HIS A 277 -81.66 11.41 11.47
CA HIS A 277 -82.56 12.47 10.95
C HIS A 277 -81.93 13.27 9.76
N THR A 278 -82.75 13.58 8.74
CA THR A 278 -82.51 14.44 7.54
C THR A 278 -83.52 15.64 7.56
N PRO A 279 -83.65 16.60 6.59
CA PRO A 279 -83.08 16.72 5.21
C PRO A 279 -82.72 18.15 4.66
N SER A 280 -82.30 18.22 3.39
CA SER A 280 -82.39 19.38 2.44
C SER A 280 -81.49 20.62 2.72
N SER A 281 -81.13 21.53 1.78
CA SER A 281 -81.53 21.84 0.38
C SER A 281 -80.33 22.38 -0.46
N SER A 282 -80.49 22.52 -1.79
CA SER A 282 -79.55 23.23 -2.72
C SER A 282 -80.19 24.55 -3.22
N PRO A 283 -79.43 25.57 -3.70
CA PRO A 283 -79.18 25.68 -5.15
C PRO A 283 -77.82 26.33 -5.57
N ALA A 284 -77.59 26.40 -6.89
CA ALA A 284 -76.55 27.18 -7.61
C ALA A 284 -77.25 28.25 -8.53
N PRO A 285 -76.66 28.89 -9.59
CA PRO A 285 -75.28 28.87 -10.11
C PRO A 285 -74.70 30.24 -10.63
N ALA A 286 -73.46 30.18 -11.16
CA ALA A 286 -72.89 31.04 -12.24
C ALA A 286 -72.64 32.54 -11.94
N PRO A 287 -71.87 33.30 -12.76
CA PRO A 287 -71.15 32.98 -14.02
C PRO A 287 -69.60 32.87 -13.82
N SER A 288 -68.65 32.96 -14.78
CA SER A 288 -68.69 33.35 -16.21
C SER A 288 -67.52 32.81 -17.08
N SER A 289 -67.52 33.24 -18.35
CA SER A 289 -66.46 33.26 -19.39
C SER A 289 -65.11 33.86 -18.96
N MET A 290 -63.95 33.64 -19.60
CA MET A 290 -63.57 33.08 -20.93
C MET A 290 -62.05 32.66 -20.88
N ALA A 291 -61.32 32.12 -21.87
CA ALA A 291 -61.52 31.78 -23.29
C ALA A 291 -60.64 30.55 -23.72
N THR A 292 -60.43 30.31 -25.02
CA THR A 292 -59.88 29.05 -25.58
C THR A 292 -59.01 29.22 -26.86
N PRO A 293 -58.20 28.20 -27.26
CA PRO A 293 -57.27 28.23 -28.41
C PRO A 293 -57.95 27.82 -29.74
N PRO A 294 -57.19 27.41 -30.79
CA PRO A 294 -57.43 26.06 -31.34
C PRO A 294 -56.20 25.32 -31.92
N SER A 295 -56.43 24.10 -32.43
CA SER A 295 -55.56 23.34 -33.35
C SER A 295 -56.43 22.50 -34.30
N SER A 296 -56.02 22.28 -35.55
CA SER A 296 -56.69 21.36 -36.51
C SER A 296 -55.80 21.02 -37.73
N SER A 297 -56.19 20.03 -38.54
CA SER A 297 -55.33 19.27 -39.47
C SER A 297 -55.96 18.97 -40.84
N ALA A 298 -55.15 18.69 -41.89
CA ALA A 298 -55.60 18.25 -43.23
C ALA A 298 -54.50 17.54 -44.07
N THR A 299 -54.88 16.87 -45.19
CA THR A 299 -54.03 16.13 -46.18
C THR A 299 -54.91 15.71 -47.39
N PRO A 300 -54.41 15.13 -48.51
CA PRO A 300 -53.35 15.47 -49.51
C PRO A 300 -53.99 15.69 -50.93
N PRO A 301 -53.46 15.22 -52.10
CA PRO A 301 -52.23 15.49 -52.90
C PRO A 301 -52.59 16.31 -54.21
N PRO A 302 -51.88 16.29 -55.39
CA PRO A 302 -50.53 15.82 -55.80
C PRO A 302 -49.67 16.81 -56.66
N SER A 303 -48.49 16.33 -57.11
CA SER A 303 -47.72 16.68 -58.35
C SER A 303 -46.81 17.94 -58.44
N SER A 304 -45.48 17.74 -58.48
CA SER A 304 -44.58 18.00 -59.65
C SER A 304 -43.08 18.30 -59.32
N SER A 305 -42.18 17.53 -59.97
CA SER A 305 -40.82 17.88 -60.50
C SER A 305 -39.63 18.37 -59.63
N ALA A 306 -38.47 17.72 -59.88
CA ALA A 306 -37.09 18.25 -60.04
C ALA A 306 -36.13 18.48 -58.84
N THR A 307 -35.31 17.46 -58.55
CA THR A 307 -33.86 17.54 -58.21
C THR A 307 -33.02 17.93 -59.45
N PRO A 308 -31.73 18.40 -59.41
CA PRO A 308 -30.58 17.86 -58.65
C PRO A 308 -29.58 18.94 -58.11
N PRO A 309 -28.23 18.75 -58.08
CA PRO A 309 -27.43 18.04 -57.06
C PRO A 309 -26.37 18.94 -56.32
N PRO A 310 -25.65 18.43 -55.30
CA PRO A 310 -24.55 19.15 -54.63
C PRO A 310 -23.22 19.18 -55.42
N SER A 311 -22.32 20.09 -55.02
CA SER A 311 -21.01 20.36 -55.66
C SER A 311 -19.89 19.38 -55.23
N PRO A 312 -18.80 19.22 -56.02
CA PRO A 312 -17.91 18.05 -55.93
C PRO A 312 -16.64 18.21 -55.07
N SER A 313 -16.06 17.08 -54.69
CA SER A 313 -14.67 16.96 -54.20
C SER A 313 -13.69 16.71 -55.35
N ALA A 314 -12.43 17.14 -55.21
CA ALA A 314 -11.36 16.95 -56.20
C ALA A 314 -10.33 15.87 -55.76
N PRO A 315 -9.64 15.16 -56.68
CA PRO A 315 -8.85 13.95 -56.33
C PRO A 315 -7.33 14.04 -56.59
N SER A 316 -6.63 12.93 -56.25
CA SER A 316 -5.35 12.46 -56.83
C SER A 316 -4.05 13.17 -56.39
N PRO A 317 -2.84 12.53 -56.52
CA PRO A 317 -2.52 11.37 -57.36
C PRO A 317 -2.00 10.10 -56.66
N VAL A 318 -1.88 9.04 -57.46
CA VAL A 318 -1.34 7.70 -57.12
C VAL A 318 0.06 7.53 -57.75
N SER A 319 0.90 6.64 -57.20
CA SER A 319 2.10 6.11 -57.87
C SER A 319 2.37 4.65 -57.46
N PRO A 320 3.11 3.86 -58.27
CA PRO A 320 2.80 2.43 -58.42
C PRO A 320 3.64 1.47 -57.57
N THR A 321 3.09 0.27 -57.37
CA THR A 321 3.75 -0.90 -56.74
C THR A 321 4.36 -1.83 -57.81
N PRO A 322 5.57 -2.38 -57.63
CA PRO A 322 6.09 -3.47 -58.47
C PRO A 322 5.49 -4.84 -58.11
N PRO A 323 5.60 -5.87 -58.98
CA PRO A 323 4.85 -7.13 -58.85
C PRO A 323 5.62 -8.27 -58.15
N SER A 324 4.82 -9.19 -57.60
CA SER A 324 5.02 -10.66 -57.47
C SER A 324 6.39 -11.26 -57.13
N GLU A 325 6.41 -12.05 -56.05
CA GLU A 325 6.82 -13.46 -56.14
C GLU A 325 6.05 -14.34 -55.13
N THR A 326 5.99 -15.66 -55.36
CA THR A 326 5.20 -16.61 -54.56
C THR A 326 6.10 -17.68 -53.94
N ALA A 327 5.96 -17.93 -52.64
CA ALA A 327 6.79 -18.85 -51.85
C ALA A 327 5.94 -19.89 -51.09
N PRO A 328 6.51 -21.06 -50.69
CA PRO A 328 5.75 -22.29 -50.45
C PRO A 328 5.08 -22.42 -49.06
N PRO A 329 4.13 -23.36 -48.89
CA PRO A 329 3.49 -23.65 -47.60
C PRO A 329 4.45 -24.27 -46.55
N PRO A 330 4.12 -24.18 -45.25
CA PRO A 330 4.94 -24.73 -44.18
C PRO A 330 4.89 -26.27 -44.12
N PRO A 331 5.97 -26.93 -43.65
CA PRO A 331 5.97 -28.38 -43.41
C PRO A 331 5.18 -28.77 -42.15
N ASN A 332 4.75 -30.03 -42.11
CA ASN A 332 3.90 -30.58 -41.05
C ASN A 332 4.56 -30.67 -39.66
N SER A 333 3.71 -30.71 -38.64
CA SER A 333 4.06 -30.90 -37.23
C SER A 333 4.74 -32.24 -36.94
N ALA A 334 5.68 -32.22 -36.00
CA ALA A 334 6.06 -33.36 -35.17
C ALA A 334 6.26 -32.87 -33.72
N PRO A 335 5.88 -33.64 -32.68
CA PRO A 335 5.96 -33.18 -31.30
C PRO A 335 7.40 -33.22 -30.79
N SER A 336 7.81 -32.18 -30.07
CA SER A 336 9.00 -32.20 -29.22
C SER A 336 8.58 -32.11 -27.75
N PHE A 337 9.26 -32.86 -26.89
CA PHE A 337 8.77 -33.19 -25.55
C PHE A 337 8.94 -32.02 -24.58
N ALA A 338 7.92 -31.78 -23.75
CA ALA A 338 8.01 -30.87 -22.61
C ALA A 338 8.91 -31.48 -21.51
N ALA A 339 10.21 -31.25 -21.62
CA ALA A 339 11.17 -31.56 -20.57
C ALA A 339 10.97 -30.58 -19.39
N ALA A 340 10.15 -30.97 -18.41
CA ALA A 340 9.95 -30.20 -17.19
C ALA A 340 11.27 -30.10 -16.41
N ALA A 341 11.85 -28.90 -16.39
CA ALA A 341 13.08 -28.62 -15.65
C ALA A 341 12.80 -28.58 -14.15
N LEU A 342 12.93 -29.73 -13.49
CA LEU A 342 12.92 -29.81 -12.03
C LEU A 342 14.14 -29.05 -11.46
N PRO A 343 13.97 -28.19 -10.43
CA PRO A 343 15.08 -27.40 -9.89
C PRO A 343 16.10 -28.29 -9.16
N VAL A 344 17.33 -28.32 -9.67
CA VAL A 344 18.45 -29.15 -9.18
C VAL A 344 19.08 -28.53 -7.92
N SER A 345 18.29 -28.42 -6.85
CA SER A 345 18.70 -27.81 -5.57
C SER A 345 18.72 -28.79 -4.39
N LEU A 346 17.89 -29.84 -4.43
CA LEU A 346 17.71 -30.78 -3.30
C LEU A 346 18.74 -31.92 -3.19
N LEU A 347 19.64 -32.10 -4.16
CA LEU A 347 20.64 -33.18 -4.14
C LEU A 347 22.00 -32.78 -3.52
N SER A 348 22.34 -31.48 -3.55
CA SER A 348 23.66 -30.98 -3.16
C SER A 348 23.87 -30.85 -1.64
N VAL A 349 22.79 -30.70 -0.86
CA VAL A 349 22.85 -30.54 0.61
C VAL A 349 23.02 -31.88 1.34
N ALA A 350 22.56 -32.98 0.72
CA ALA A 350 22.57 -34.32 1.32
C ALA A 350 23.98 -34.91 1.56
N LEU A 351 25.02 -34.36 0.92
CA LEU A 351 26.41 -34.85 1.02
C LEU A 351 27.23 -34.18 2.15
N ALA A 352 26.74 -33.08 2.74
CA ALA A 352 27.50 -32.32 3.75
C ALA A 352 27.49 -32.93 5.17
N PHE A 353 26.50 -33.79 5.48
CA PHE A 353 26.25 -34.27 6.85
C PHE A 353 26.74 -35.70 7.16
N LEU A 354 27.55 -36.30 6.28
CA LEU A 354 28.00 -37.69 6.41
C LEU A 354 29.17 -38.03 7.39
N PRO A 355 29.80 -37.11 8.15
CA PRO A 355 30.85 -37.46 9.12
C PRO A 355 30.46 -37.41 10.61
N LEU A 356 29.17 -37.44 11.00
CA LEU A 356 28.76 -37.55 12.43
C LEU A 356 28.00 -38.84 12.81
N ALA A 357 27.33 -39.50 11.87
CA ALA A 357 26.48 -40.67 12.14
C ALA A 357 27.23 -41.99 12.49
N LYS A 358 28.57 -41.97 12.67
CA LYS A 358 29.39 -43.18 12.90
C LYS A 358 29.87 -43.41 14.34
N ILE A 359 29.58 -42.50 15.28
CA ILE A 359 30.11 -42.57 16.66
C ILE A 359 29.15 -43.28 17.64
N VAL A 360 27.88 -43.50 17.28
CA VAL A 360 26.81 -43.90 18.22
C VAL A 360 26.47 -45.41 18.20
N LEU A 361 27.10 -46.22 17.34
CA LEU A 361 26.71 -47.63 17.10
C LEU A 361 27.82 -48.68 17.30
N THR A 362 28.67 -48.53 18.32
CA THR A 362 29.44 -49.65 18.90
C THR A 362 29.52 -49.52 20.43
N TYR A 363 29.73 -50.66 21.12
CA TYR A 363 29.47 -50.88 22.56
C TYR A 363 27.96 -50.81 22.90
N HIS A 364 27.34 -51.76 23.60
CA HIS A 364 27.84 -52.88 24.42
C HIS A 364 26.93 -54.12 24.22
N PRO A 365 27.33 -55.35 24.62
CA PRO A 365 26.93 -55.83 25.96
C PRO A 365 27.92 -56.82 26.63
N MET A 366 27.50 -57.37 27.79
CA MET A 366 28.21 -58.29 28.71
C MET A 366 29.32 -57.63 29.56
N THR A 367 29.51 -57.92 30.87
CA THR A 367 28.91 -58.98 31.72
C THR A 367 28.67 -58.50 33.16
N ARG A 368 27.87 -59.25 33.94
CA ARG A 368 27.49 -59.02 35.35
C ARG A 368 28.32 -59.87 36.32
N LEU A 369 28.82 -59.27 37.42
CA LEU A 369 29.34 -59.83 38.71
C LEU A 369 30.07 -58.66 39.43
N SER A 370 30.25 -58.53 40.75
CA SER A 370 29.53 -58.96 41.97
C SER A 370 30.04 -58.08 43.15
N ARG A 371 29.54 -58.24 44.39
CA ARG A 371 29.88 -57.37 45.55
C ARG A 371 30.90 -58.00 46.52
N THR A 372 31.44 -57.19 47.44
CA THR A 372 32.11 -57.53 48.74
C THR A 372 33.50 -58.20 48.67
N THR A 373 34.47 -58.00 49.60
CA THR A 373 34.52 -57.25 50.89
C THR A 373 35.97 -56.86 51.30
N GLU A 374 36.09 -55.96 52.30
CA GLU A 374 37.19 -55.85 53.32
C GLU A 374 38.64 -55.47 52.91
N GLY A 375 39.41 -55.00 53.92
CA GLY A 375 40.87 -54.83 53.87
C GLY A 375 41.37 -53.37 53.86
N PRO A 376 42.12 -52.89 54.88
CA PRO A 376 42.69 -51.54 54.90
C PRO A 376 44.18 -51.49 54.53
N GLU A 377 44.61 -50.42 53.86
CA GLU A 377 45.86 -49.70 54.23
C GLU A 377 45.91 -48.28 53.65
N ASN A 378 46.90 -47.49 54.05
CA ASN A 378 46.94 -46.03 53.94
C ASN A 378 47.92 -45.53 52.87
N PHE A 379 47.51 -44.65 51.94
CA PHE A 379 48.41 -43.67 51.30
C PHE A 379 47.67 -42.46 50.67
N GLN A 380 48.40 -41.35 50.47
CA GLN A 380 47.93 -40.01 50.08
C GLN A 380 46.97 -39.89 48.87
N GLY A 381 45.88 -39.15 49.07
CA GLY A 381 45.62 -37.88 48.36
C GLY A 381 44.90 -37.89 47.00
N ARG A 382 43.64 -37.43 46.96
CA ARG A 382 42.95 -36.88 45.78
C ARG A 382 41.94 -35.79 46.17
N PRO A 383 41.74 -34.74 45.35
CA PRO A 383 40.63 -33.79 45.49
C PRO A 383 39.30 -34.38 44.98
N ALA A 384 38.18 -33.74 45.32
CA ALA A 384 36.83 -34.25 45.06
C ALA A 384 36.40 -34.18 43.58
N GLU A 385 35.72 -35.24 43.12
CA GLU A 385 34.96 -35.25 41.88
C GLU A 385 33.57 -34.60 42.11
N HIS A 386 33.21 -33.62 41.30
CA HIS A 386 31.83 -33.11 41.25
C HIS A 386 31.05 -33.89 40.18
N THR A 387 30.03 -34.64 40.61
CA THR A 387 29.16 -35.43 39.74
C THR A 387 28.34 -34.49 38.85
N CYS A 388 28.65 -34.42 37.55
CA CYS A 388 27.87 -33.63 36.60
C CYS A 388 26.51 -34.32 36.36
N GLN A 389 25.42 -33.65 36.74
CA GLN A 389 24.07 -34.22 36.74
C GLN A 389 23.44 -34.10 35.34
N MET A 390 23.24 -35.22 34.64
CA MET A 390 22.79 -35.19 33.24
C MET A 390 21.37 -34.61 33.09
N ALA A 391 21.24 -33.62 32.20
CA ALA A 391 19.96 -33.04 31.82
C ALA A 391 19.06 -34.07 31.10
N THR A 392 17.77 -34.07 31.42
CA THR A 392 16.80 -35.03 30.87
C THR A 392 16.46 -34.77 29.39
N PRO A 393 16.08 -35.80 28.60
CA PRO A 393 15.94 -35.71 27.13
C PRO A 393 14.97 -34.65 26.59
N ALA A 394 14.04 -34.15 27.41
CA ALA A 394 13.05 -33.14 27.02
C ALA A 394 13.67 -31.83 26.47
N GLY A 395 14.85 -31.42 26.97
CA GLY A 395 15.49 -30.18 26.53
C GLY A 395 15.98 -30.20 25.07
N LEU A 396 16.42 -31.36 24.57
CA LEU A 396 16.94 -31.50 23.21
C LEU A 396 15.85 -31.41 22.13
N ILE A 397 14.65 -31.90 22.42
CA ILE A 397 13.50 -31.86 21.49
C ILE A 397 13.01 -30.42 21.31
N GLY A 398 12.94 -29.63 22.39
CA GLY A 398 12.58 -28.20 22.31
C GLY A 398 13.54 -27.40 21.43
N CYS A 399 14.84 -27.68 21.51
CA CYS A 399 15.85 -26.99 20.72
C CYS A 399 15.73 -27.25 19.20
N LEU A 400 15.42 -28.50 18.81
CA LEU A 400 15.25 -28.87 17.39
C LEU A 400 14.00 -28.27 16.74
N ILE A 401 12.91 -28.10 17.50
CA ILE A 401 11.68 -27.47 17.00
C ILE A 401 11.93 -25.98 16.71
N VAL A 402 12.60 -25.25 17.62
CA VAL A 402 12.91 -23.82 17.46
C VAL A 402 13.84 -23.57 16.26
N VAL A 403 14.83 -24.44 16.02
CA VAL A 403 15.73 -24.34 14.86
C VAL A 403 15.00 -24.60 13.54
N SER A 404 13.96 -25.45 13.54
CA SER A 404 13.18 -25.77 12.34
C SER A 404 12.26 -24.62 11.89
N THR A 405 11.94 -23.67 12.78
CA THR A 405 11.05 -22.51 12.49
C THR A 405 11.80 -21.23 12.14
N LEU A 406 13.13 -21.26 11.99
CA LEU A 406 13.97 -20.07 11.77
C LEU A 406 14.74 -20.05 10.44
N MET A 407 14.36 -20.93 9.50
CA MET A 407 14.72 -20.82 8.09
C MET A 407 13.55 -20.22 7.32
N VAL A 408 13.50 -18.89 7.19
CA VAL A 408 12.65 -18.24 6.19
C VAL A 408 13.24 -18.56 4.83
N GLY A 409 12.59 -19.46 4.09
CA GLY A 409 12.95 -19.75 2.71
C GLY A 409 12.57 -18.56 1.83
N ALA A 410 13.54 -17.74 1.44
CA ALA A 410 13.34 -16.68 0.46
C ALA A 410 12.90 -17.31 -0.88
N THR A 411 11.61 -17.22 -1.18
CA THR A 411 11.02 -17.69 -2.43
C THR A 411 11.08 -16.56 -3.44
N ALA A 412 11.96 -16.69 -4.44
CA ALA A 412 12.03 -15.76 -5.56
C ALA A 412 10.65 -15.50 -6.18
N ASN A 413 10.22 -14.24 -6.13
CA ASN A 413 8.97 -13.75 -6.65
C ASN A 413 9.06 -13.55 -8.17
N THR A 414 7.91 -13.41 -8.83
CA THR A 414 7.83 -13.15 -10.27
C THR A 414 6.92 -11.96 -10.52
N PHE A 415 7.47 -10.89 -11.09
CA PHE A 415 6.79 -9.62 -11.31
C PHE A 415 6.62 -9.34 -12.81
N THR A 416 5.39 -9.34 -13.29
CA THR A 416 5.07 -8.89 -14.66
C THR A 416 5.11 -7.37 -14.72
N VAL A 417 5.95 -6.82 -15.60
CA VAL A 417 6.17 -5.37 -15.71
C VAL A 417 4.93 -4.67 -16.28
N LEU A 418 4.34 -3.77 -15.47
CA LEU A 418 3.02 -3.16 -15.68
C LEU A 418 1.84 -4.16 -15.79
N GLU A 419 2.01 -5.38 -15.27
CA GLU A 419 0.97 -6.43 -15.22
C GLU A 419 0.22 -6.61 -16.56
N GLU A 420 -1.06 -6.24 -16.62
CA GLU A 420 -1.92 -6.37 -17.81
C GLU A 420 -1.69 -5.28 -18.88
N MET A 421 -1.15 -4.12 -18.50
CA MET A 421 -0.75 -3.08 -19.47
C MET A 421 0.52 -3.47 -20.24
N GLY A 422 1.37 -4.28 -19.62
CA GLY A 422 2.59 -4.84 -20.20
C GLY A 422 3.66 -3.81 -20.59
N TRP A 423 4.68 -4.31 -21.27
CA TRP A 423 5.82 -3.56 -21.77
C TRP A 423 5.46 -2.79 -23.06
N ARG A 424 4.85 -1.62 -22.88
CA ARG A 424 4.38 -0.72 -23.95
C ARG A 424 5.05 0.66 -23.90
N ILE A 425 4.95 1.44 -24.97
CA ILE A 425 5.25 2.89 -24.89
C ILE A 425 4.18 3.52 -23.99
N PRO A 426 4.56 4.25 -22.92
CA PRO A 426 3.62 4.92 -22.04
C PRO A 426 3.10 6.21 -22.67
N ASP A 427 1.92 6.64 -22.25
CA ASP A 427 1.26 7.82 -22.83
C ASP A 427 1.83 9.15 -22.29
N VAL A 428 2.48 9.14 -21.11
CA VAL A 428 3.06 10.32 -20.45
C VAL A 428 4.43 10.00 -19.81
N GLY A 429 5.41 9.58 -20.63
CA GLY A 429 6.78 9.35 -20.16
C GLY A 429 6.95 8.16 -19.20
N ASP A 430 8.11 8.04 -18.57
CA ASP A 430 8.47 6.87 -17.73
C ASP A 430 7.79 6.81 -16.35
N ILE A 431 6.80 7.70 -16.09
CA ILE A 431 6.12 7.79 -14.79
C ILE A 431 5.36 6.52 -14.41
N MET A 432 4.78 5.81 -15.40
CA MET A 432 4.04 4.56 -15.15
C MET A 432 4.98 3.47 -14.65
N TYR A 433 6.16 3.34 -15.26
CA TYR A 433 7.19 2.39 -14.85
C TYR A 433 7.81 2.73 -13.49
N LYS A 434 8.04 4.03 -13.22
CA LYS A 434 8.51 4.49 -11.90
C LYS A 434 7.50 4.21 -10.79
N THR A 435 6.22 4.52 -11.04
CA THR A 435 5.12 4.28 -10.07
C THR A 435 4.93 2.79 -9.81
N TRP A 436 5.00 1.96 -10.86
CA TRP A 436 4.92 0.50 -10.74
C TRP A 436 6.08 -0.08 -9.94
N ALA A 437 7.32 0.28 -10.27
CA ALA A 437 8.51 -0.25 -9.59
C ALA A 437 8.58 0.20 -8.13
N ALA A 438 8.18 1.44 -7.83
CA ALA A 438 8.12 1.98 -6.47
C ALA A 438 6.99 1.40 -5.59
N GLN A 439 6.20 0.45 -6.11
CA GLN A 439 5.21 -0.33 -5.36
C GLN A 439 5.62 -1.80 -5.16
N LYS A 440 6.83 -2.19 -5.58
CA LYS A 440 7.37 -3.53 -5.37
C LYS A 440 8.53 -3.46 -4.38
N ASP A 441 8.59 -4.44 -3.48
CA ASP A 441 9.83 -4.78 -2.78
C ASP A 441 10.51 -5.87 -3.62
N PHE A 442 11.78 -5.68 -3.96
CA PHE A 442 12.53 -6.59 -4.85
C PHE A 442 13.68 -7.24 -4.09
N GLU A 443 13.73 -8.57 -4.09
CA GLU A 443 14.79 -9.38 -3.48
C GLU A 443 15.74 -9.98 -4.53
N LEU A 444 16.91 -10.45 -4.07
CA LEU A 444 17.84 -11.20 -4.91
C LEU A 444 17.23 -12.52 -5.38
N GLY A 445 17.24 -12.74 -6.70
CA GLY A 445 16.70 -13.94 -7.33
C GLY A 445 15.29 -13.76 -7.91
N ASP A 446 14.59 -12.67 -7.60
CA ASP A 446 13.29 -12.34 -8.19
C ASP A 446 13.36 -12.24 -9.72
N VAL A 447 12.25 -12.51 -10.41
CA VAL A 447 12.17 -12.53 -11.88
C VAL A 447 11.25 -11.43 -12.39
N LEU A 448 11.78 -10.52 -13.20
CA LEU A 448 10.98 -9.60 -14.00
C LEU A 448 10.53 -10.27 -15.30
N VAL A 449 9.24 -10.18 -15.59
CA VAL A 449 8.61 -10.72 -16.81
C VAL A 449 8.10 -9.56 -17.67
N PHE A 450 8.63 -9.45 -18.88
CA PHE A 450 8.29 -8.40 -19.84
C PHE A 450 7.37 -8.98 -20.92
N ASN A 451 6.08 -8.62 -20.87
CA ASN A 451 5.06 -9.04 -21.82
C ASN A 451 4.75 -7.88 -22.79
N TRP A 452 4.90 -8.09 -24.10
CA TRP A 452 4.47 -7.11 -25.11
C TRP A 452 3.76 -7.76 -26.31
N ASN A 453 3.10 -6.91 -27.10
CA ASN A 453 2.53 -7.22 -28.41
C ASN A 453 3.00 -6.16 -29.41
N GLY A 454 3.16 -6.51 -30.68
CA GLY A 454 3.74 -5.64 -31.70
C GLY A 454 5.25 -5.39 -31.51
N THR A 455 5.77 -4.33 -32.12
CA THR A 455 7.20 -4.09 -32.30
C THR A 455 7.88 -3.52 -31.05
N HIS A 456 8.13 -4.35 -30.04
CA HIS A 456 8.98 -4.01 -28.89
C HIS A 456 10.06 -5.08 -28.66
N ASN A 457 11.01 -4.75 -27.79
CA ASN A 457 12.02 -5.64 -27.27
C ASN A 457 12.43 -5.13 -25.87
N VAL A 458 13.31 -5.86 -25.17
CA VAL A 458 13.89 -5.37 -23.92
C VAL A 458 15.37 -5.76 -23.81
N ALA A 459 16.17 -4.86 -23.24
CA ALA A 459 17.57 -5.09 -22.90
C ALA A 459 17.87 -4.58 -21.48
N LYS A 460 18.65 -5.36 -20.71
CA LYS A 460 19.33 -4.89 -19.50
C LYS A 460 20.49 -3.97 -19.93
N VAL A 461 20.70 -2.85 -19.25
CA VAL A 461 21.68 -1.81 -19.62
C VAL A 461 22.36 -1.21 -18.40
N THR A 462 23.41 -0.40 -18.59
CA THR A 462 24.00 0.41 -17.50
C THR A 462 23.06 1.56 -17.11
N LYS A 463 23.34 2.22 -15.97
CA LYS A 463 22.63 3.47 -15.61
C LYS A 463 22.82 4.56 -16.67
N GLU A 464 24.03 4.74 -17.18
CA GLU A 464 24.34 5.78 -18.17
C GLU A 464 23.60 5.54 -19.49
N ASP A 465 23.56 4.29 -19.95
CA ASP A 465 22.82 3.90 -21.14
C ASP A 465 21.31 3.99 -20.92
N TYR A 466 20.80 3.70 -19.72
CA TYR A 466 19.39 3.88 -19.35
C TYR A 466 18.97 5.35 -19.32
N ASP A 467 19.78 6.23 -18.75
CA ASP A 467 19.49 7.66 -18.65
C ASP A 467 19.48 8.29 -20.06
N ASN A 468 20.49 7.97 -20.89
CA ASN A 468 20.63 8.46 -22.26
C ASN A 468 19.80 7.71 -23.32
N CYS A 469 19.16 6.59 -22.95
CA CYS A 469 18.49 5.66 -23.88
C CYS A 469 19.41 5.09 -24.99
N ASN A 470 20.68 4.84 -24.66
CA ASN A 470 21.63 4.22 -25.56
C ASN A 470 21.41 2.69 -25.63
N SER A 471 21.34 2.15 -26.85
CA SER A 471 21.17 0.73 -27.12
C SER A 471 22.46 0.02 -27.56
N THR A 472 23.59 0.73 -27.60
CA THR A 472 24.88 0.21 -28.09
C THR A 472 25.56 -0.74 -27.09
N ASN A 473 25.44 -0.46 -25.79
CA ASN A 473 26.19 -1.14 -24.71
C ASN A 473 25.28 -2.04 -23.85
N VAL A 474 24.51 -2.93 -24.47
CA VAL A 474 23.57 -3.79 -23.74
C VAL A 474 24.29 -4.83 -22.87
N LEU A 475 23.79 -5.02 -21.65
CA LEU A 475 24.33 -5.98 -20.68
C LEU A 475 23.73 -7.36 -20.96
N GLY A 476 24.36 -8.08 -21.91
CA GLY A 476 23.93 -9.41 -22.37
C GLY A 476 23.30 -9.36 -23.75
N SER A 477 22.15 -10.01 -23.93
CA SER A 477 21.43 -10.07 -25.22
C SER A 477 20.11 -9.30 -25.17
N ILE A 478 19.77 -8.65 -26.28
CA ILE A 478 18.46 -8.01 -26.46
C ILE A 478 17.40 -9.11 -26.66
N GLN A 479 16.38 -9.14 -25.82
CA GLN A 479 15.28 -10.09 -25.93
C GLN A 479 14.23 -9.56 -26.90
N THR A 480 14.10 -10.22 -28.05
CA THR A 480 13.20 -9.84 -29.16
C THR A 480 11.89 -10.62 -29.19
N THR A 481 11.73 -11.62 -28.32
CA THR A 481 10.52 -12.44 -28.16
C THR A 481 9.79 -12.12 -26.85
N SER A 482 8.46 -12.04 -26.92
CA SER A 482 7.56 -11.90 -25.78
C SER A 482 6.99 -13.28 -25.40
N PRO A 483 6.95 -13.68 -24.11
CA PRO A 483 7.48 -12.98 -22.95
C PRO A 483 9.01 -13.06 -22.86
N ALA A 484 9.65 -12.08 -22.21
CA ALA A 484 11.07 -12.12 -21.87
C ALA A 484 11.30 -12.01 -20.35
N ASN A 485 12.16 -12.86 -19.80
CA ASN A 485 12.37 -12.99 -18.36
C ASN A 485 13.79 -12.57 -17.97
N PHE A 486 13.94 -11.81 -16.88
CA PHE A 486 15.22 -11.41 -16.31
C PHE A 486 15.23 -11.64 -14.79
N THR A 487 16.17 -12.44 -14.30
CA THR A 487 16.44 -12.56 -12.87
C THR A 487 17.18 -11.32 -12.36
N LEU A 488 16.81 -10.86 -11.17
CA LEU A 488 17.49 -9.80 -10.42
C LEU A 488 18.64 -10.42 -9.63
N ASP A 489 19.78 -10.56 -10.31
CA ASP A 489 20.98 -11.27 -9.88
C ASP A 489 22.02 -10.39 -9.15
N ILE A 490 21.80 -9.08 -9.09
CA ILE A 490 22.71 -8.09 -8.51
C ILE A 490 21.96 -7.09 -7.61
N ASN A 491 22.55 -6.77 -6.45
CA ASN A 491 22.02 -5.76 -5.52
C ASN A 491 22.00 -4.36 -6.14
N GLY A 492 21.08 -3.51 -5.66
CA GLY A 492 20.87 -2.16 -6.16
C GLY A 492 20.04 -2.13 -7.44
N SER A 493 20.23 -1.08 -8.23
CA SER A 493 19.38 -0.75 -9.37
C SER A 493 19.72 -1.55 -10.63
N ASN A 494 18.75 -2.34 -11.10
CA ASN A 494 18.76 -3.05 -12.36
C ASN A 494 17.97 -2.24 -13.40
N TYR A 495 18.57 -1.93 -14.55
CA TYR A 495 18.02 -1.00 -15.54
C TYR A 495 17.64 -1.71 -16.85
N PHE A 496 16.43 -1.41 -17.37
CA PHE A 496 15.89 -2.05 -18.58
C PHE A 496 15.26 -1.03 -19.54
N ILE A 497 15.55 -1.15 -20.84
CA ILE A 497 15.04 -0.25 -21.90
C ILE A 497 14.49 -1.03 -23.11
N CYS A 498 13.54 -0.42 -23.83
CA CYS A 498 13.17 -0.87 -25.18
C CYS A 498 14.03 -0.14 -26.21
N THR A 499 14.81 -0.89 -26.98
CA THR A 499 15.79 -0.35 -27.95
C THR A 499 15.19 -0.09 -29.34
N VAL A 500 13.91 -0.39 -29.54
CA VAL A 500 13.18 -0.05 -30.78
C VAL A 500 12.99 1.46 -30.90
N GLY A 501 13.57 2.06 -31.94
CA GLY A 501 13.30 3.45 -32.34
C GLY A 501 13.47 4.47 -31.22
N ASN A 502 12.43 5.24 -30.93
CA ASN A 502 12.40 6.23 -29.85
C ASN A 502 11.66 5.76 -28.58
N HIS A 503 11.42 4.45 -28.43
CA HIS A 503 10.53 3.93 -27.38
C HIS A 503 11.06 4.23 -25.97
N CYS A 504 12.34 3.99 -25.70
CA CYS A 504 12.98 4.38 -24.45
C CYS A 504 12.87 5.89 -24.18
N SER A 505 13.15 6.73 -25.18
CA SER A 505 13.09 8.20 -25.06
C SER A 505 11.67 8.73 -24.82
N ARG A 506 10.64 7.97 -25.23
CA ARG A 506 9.23 8.20 -24.90
C ARG A 506 8.80 7.63 -23.55
N GLY A 507 9.71 6.98 -22.83
CA GLY A 507 9.50 6.46 -21.48
C GLY A 507 9.34 4.94 -21.37
N GLN A 508 9.54 4.14 -22.43
CA GLN A 508 9.54 2.68 -22.33
C GLN A 508 10.87 2.17 -21.72
N LYS A 509 11.02 2.44 -20.42
CA LYS A 509 12.17 2.08 -19.60
C LYS A 509 11.76 1.90 -18.13
N VAL A 510 12.33 0.93 -17.44
CA VAL A 510 12.05 0.62 -16.02
C VAL A 510 13.34 0.35 -15.24
N THR A 511 13.34 0.72 -13.96
CA THR A 511 14.39 0.37 -12.99
C THR A 511 13.77 -0.49 -11.89
N ALA A 512 14.42 -1.58 -11.51
CA ALA A 512 14.07 -2.36 -10.32
C ALA A 512 15.25 -2.32 -9.35
N THR A 513 15.02 -1.86 -8.12
CA THR A 513 16.09 -1.66 -7.12
C THR A 513 15.93 -2.66 -5.99
N ILE A 514 16.94 -3.51 -5.77
CA ILE A 514 17.04 -4.35 -4.57
C ILE A 514 17.71 -3.52 -3.47
N GLU A 515 16.96 -3.20 -2.41
CA GLU A 515 17.53 -2.55 -1.21
C GLU A 515 18.14 -3.59 -0.25
N THR A 516 19.33 -3.29 0.28
CA THR A 516 20.04 -4.23 1.16
C THR A 516 19.50 -4.17 2.58
N SER A 517 18.43 -4.93 2.83
CA SER A 517 17.60 -4.83 4.04
C SER A 517 18.36 -5.14 5.34
N ALA A 518 18.64 -4.10 6.14
CA ALA A 518 19.41 -4.20 7.39
C ALA A 518 18.73 -5.02 8.50
N ALA A 519 17.44 -5.33 8.36
CA ALA A 519 16.66 -6.15 9.29
C ALA A 519 17.19 -7.59 9.44
N VAL A 520 17.91 -8.10 8.42
CA VAL A 520 18.55 -9.43 8.47
C VAL A 520 19.73 -9.44 9.44
N LEU A 521 20.46 -8.32 9.61
CA LEU A 521 21.56 -8.24 10.58
C LEU A 521 21.08 -8.08 12.03
N THR A 522 20.00 -7.33 12.27
CA THR A 522 19.49 -7.11 13.63
C THR A 522 18.88 -8.37 14.22
N THR A 523 18.16 -9.17 13.42
CA THR A 523 17.63 -10.48 13.85
C THR A 523 18.74 -11.49 14.15
N ALA A 524 19.77 -11.58 13.30
CA ALA A 524 20.93 -12.44 13.54
C ALA A 524 21.71 -12.06 14.81
N THR A 525 21.96 -10.77 15.02
CA THR A 525 22.70 -10.28 16.20
C THR A 525 21.91 -10.45 17.50
N LEU A 526 20.60 -10.15 17.51
CA LEU A 526 19.72 -10.44 18.65
C LEU A 526 19.68 -11.95 18.97
N SER A 527 19.59 -12.81 17.94
CA SER A 527 19.59 -14.27 18.13
C SER A 527 20.88 -14.76 18.81
N THR A 528 22.05 -14.28 18.37
CA THR A 528 23.33 -14.65 19.01
C THR A 528 23.47 -14.13 20.46
N ILE A 529 22.95 -12.94 20.78
CA ILE A 529 22.94 -12.40 22.15
C ILE A 529 22.02 -13.23 23.05
N VAL A 530 20.82 -13.57 22.58
CA VAL A 530 19.86 -14.42 23.32
C VAL A 530 20.44 -15.82 23.55
N PHE A 531 21.11 -16.40 22.55
CA PHE A 531 21.78 -17.70 22.68
C PHE A 531 22.92 -17.67 23.71
N ALA A 532 23.75 -16.62 23.70
CA ALA A 532 24.81 -16.43 24.69
C ALA A 532 24.26 -16.26 26.12
N MET A 533 23.18 -15.49 26.30
CA MET A 533 22.53 -15.33 27.61
C MET A 533 21.85 -16.61 28.10
N ALA A 534 21.24 -17.39 27.20
CA ALA A 534 20.67 -18.70 27.54
C ALA A 534 21.75 -19.69 28.00
N ILE A 535 22.90 -19.75 27.31
CA ILE A 535 24.05 -20.57 27.73
C ILE A 535 24.56 -20.12 29.10
N ALA A 536 24.77 -18.82 29.31
CA ALA A 536 25.24 -18.30 30.60
C ALA A 536 24.32 -18.72 31.76
N PHE A 537 22.99 -18.62 31.57
CA PHE A 537 22.00 -19.05 32.57
C PHE A 537 22.03 -20.56 32.82
N LEU A 538 22.22 -21.38 31.77
CA LEU A 538 22.36 -22.83 31.85
C LEU A 538 23.70 -23.30 32.47
N THR A 539 24.69 -22.41 32.58
CA THR A 539 25.99 -22.70 33.23
C THR A 539 26.08 -22.20 34.69
N HIS A 540 25.01 -21.62 35.24
CA HIS A 540 24.95 -21.09 36.62
C HIS A 540 23.74 -21.63 37.41
N LEU A 541 23.24 -22.80 37.02
CA LEU A 541 22.21 -23.60 37.69
C LEU A 541 22.73 -25.03 37.92
#